data_AF-A0A076EDC3-F1
#
_entry.id   AF-A0A076EDC3-F1
#
_cell.length_a   1.000
_cell.length_b   1.000
_cell.length_c   1.000
_cell.angle_alpha   90.00
_cell.angle_beta   90.00
_cell.angle_gamma   90.00
#
_symmetry.space_group_name_H-M   'P 1'
#
loop_
_entity.id
_entity.type
_entity.pdbx_description
1 polymer ?
#
loop_
_entity_poly.entity_id
_entity_poly.type
_entity_poly.pdbx_seq_one_letter_code
_entity_poly.pdbx_strand_id
1 'polypeptide(L)'
;MVRPHPERRPRSARLLAGLAVGAVLLAGCGAPDAPTPRFSGDFTEFPLSAGAQLIAPPEEPPPATETSACAAHASLRPGTPSLGGTLGDIRARGTVVVAVDQNTNLFSFRDPTTGALTGFGVDLAREVARDLLGDPTKVEFRPLGTDDGAEMLAHRDADMVVRPVALPCEAPQDLAFSAVYLEASRRLVVRHGSGISEPADLARRRVCTHHDPASVSALSRIAPKATILAVPDWDDCLMALQQRQVDAIAGAAVLAGLVAQDPNLEIVGPETDSAEYAIGVAPGNDDLVRFVNGTLERLRTDGTWTVLYDRWLSSLGPAPGPPVPQYQD
;
A
#
# COMPACT_ATOMS: atom_id res chain seq x y z
N MET A 1 -44.80 -7.38 -65.92
CA MET A 1 -44.99 -8.84 -65.74
C MET A 1 -45.67 -9.07 -64.40
N VAL A 2 -46.82 -9.75 -64.43
CA VAL A 2 -47.47 -10.53 -63.35
C VAL A 2 -47.81 -9.83 -62.01
N ARG A 3 -49.11 -9.49 -61.88
CA ARG A 3 -49.96 -9.50 -60.66
C ARG A 3 -49.98 -10.92 -60.03
N PRO A 4 -50.26 -11.13 -58.72
CA PRO A 4 -51.62 -10.98 -58.17
C PRO A 4 -51.69 -10.41 -56.72
N HIS A 5 -52.67 -9.57 -56.33
CA HIS A 5 -54.12 -9.77 -56.08
C HIS A 5 -54.42 -10.34 -54.66
N PRO A 6 -55.63 -10.13 -54.07
CA PRO A 6 -56.08 -8.87 -53.47
C PRO A 6 -56.87 -9.05 -52.15
N GLU A 7 -57.53 -7.97 -51.72
CA GLU A 7 -58.80 -7.91 -50.96
C GLU A 7 -58.82 -8.20 -49.45
N ARG A 8 -59.24 -7.16 -48.70
CA ARG A 8 -60.43 -7.25 -47.84
C ARG A 8 -61.07 -5.86 -47.66
N ARG A 9 -62.30 -5.74 -48.11
CA ARG A 9 -63.30 -4.69 -47.82
C ARG A 9 -64.37 -5.33 -46.90
N PRO A 10 -65.38 -4.60 -46.42
CA PRO A 10 -65.38 -3.57 -45.38
C PRO A 10 -66.35 -4.00 -44.25
N ARG A 11 -66.62 -3.16 -43.24
CA ARG A 11 -68.00 -2.88 -42.74
C ARG A 11 -68.00 -1.99 -41.49
N SER A 12 -68.52 -0.77 -41.71
CA SER A 12 -69.54 -0.07 -40.90
C SER A 12 -69.39 -0.11 -39.38
N ALA A 13 -68.98 0.99 -38.74
CA ALA A 13 -69.81 2.15 -38.38
C ALA A 13 -70.89 1.83 -37.34
N ARG A 14 -70.75 2.45 -36.16
CA ARG A 14 -71.81 3.15 -35.42
C ARG A 14 -71.21 3.93 -34.24
N LEU A 15 -71.36 5.26 -34.31
CA LEU A 15 -71.35 6.16 -33.16
C LEU A 15 -72.43 5.74 -32.17
N LEU A 16 -72.19 5.89 -30.87
CA LEU A 16 -73.15 6.43 -29.92
C LEU A 16 -72.46 6.82 -28.62
N ALA A 17 -72.78 8.04 -28.18
CA ALA A 17 -72.31 8.71 -26.99
C ALA A 17 -72.90 8.11 -25.71
N GLY A 18 -72.18 8.26 -24.60
CA GLY A 18 -72.67 7.98 -23.25
C GLY A 18 -71.69 8.45 -22.19
N LEU A 19 -71.98 9.61 -21.57
CA LEU A 19 -71.30 10.11 -20.38
C LEU A 19 -71.42 9.09 -19.23
N ALA A 20 -70.30 8.76 -18.57
CA ALA A 20 -70.29 8.21 -17.22
C ALA A 20 -69.12 8.80 -16.41
N VAL A 21 -69.50 9.83 -15.66
CA VAL A 21 -68.95 10.37 -14.41
C VAL A 21 -67.92 9.49 -13.67
N GLY A 22 -66.77 10.08 -13.38
CA GLY A 22 -66.18 10.14 -12.04
C GLY A 22 -65.51 8.88 -11.45
N ALA A 23 -64.19 8.79 -11.59
CA ALA A 23 -63.27 8.40 -10.50
C ALA A 23 -61.83 8.72 -10.95
N VAL A 24 -61.34 9.92 -10.61
CA VAL A 24 -59.91 10.21 -10.65
C VAL A 24 -59.28 9.38 -9.52
N LEU A 25 -58.72 8.22 -9.87
CA LEU A 25 -57.81 7.51 -8.99
C LEU A 25 -56.55 8.37 -8.89
N LEU A 26 -56.41 9.07 -7.77
CA LEU A 26 -55.11 9.56 -7.29
C LEU A 26 -54.23 8.33 -7.03
N ALA A 27 -53.62 7.80 -8.09
CA ALA A 27 -52.41 7.02 -7.96
C ALA A 27 -51.32 8.00 -7.51
N GLY A 28 -51.25 8.24 -6.20
CA GLY A 28 -50.09 8.87 -5.61
C GLY A 28 -48.89 8.04 -6.01
N CYS A 29 -48.01 8.62 -6.83
CA CYS A 29 -46.66 8.10 -7.00
C CYS A 29 -45.99 8.18 -5.63
N GLY A 30 -46.13 7.15 -4.81
CA GLY A 30 -45.19 6.88 -3.74
C GLY A 30 -43.86 6.64 -4.42
N ALA A 31 -42.97 7.63 -4.38
CA ALA A 31 -41.57 7.38 -4.65
C ALA A 31 -41.17 6.20 -3.75
N PRO A 32 -40.50 5.16 -4.25
CA PRO A 32 -39.93 4.17 -3.35
C PRO A 32 -39.02 4.95 -2.40
N ASP A 33 -39.29 4.83 -1.10
CA ASP A 33 -38.44 5.42 -0.07
C ASP A 33 -36.99 5.13 -0.45
N ALA A 34 -36.21 6.19 -0.70
CA ALA A 34 -34.79 6.02 -0.91
C ALA A 34 -34.29 5.20 0.29
N PRO A 35 -33.58 4.07 0.07
CA PRO A 35 -33.12 3.26 1.19
C PRO A 35 -32.23 4.14 2.05
N THR A 36 -32.78 4.65 3.15
CA THR A 36 -31.99 5.36 4.15
C THR A 36 -31.03 4.31 4.68
N PRO A 37 -29.71 4.46 4.47
CA PRO A 37 -28.76 3.50 5.00
C PRO A 37 -29.00 3.41 6.50
N ARG A 38 -29.40 2.23 6.97
CA ARG A 38 -29.56 1.97 8.39
C ARG A 38 -28.15 1.91 8.97
N PHE A 39 -27.71 2.98 9.62
CA PHE A 39 -26.51 2.95 10.42
C PHE A 39 -26.78 2.07 11.64
N SER A 40 -26.25 0.85 11.63
CA SER A 40 -26.15 -0.03 12.78
C SER A 40 -24.78 0.17 13.42
N GLY A 41 -24.62 1.26 14.14
CA GLY A 41 -23.42 1.55 14.93
C GLY A 41 -23.81 2.34 16.16
N ASP A 42 -23.10 2.12 17.26
CA ASP A 42 -23.17 3.03 18.40
C ASP A 42 -22.35 4.29 18.05
N PHE A 43 -22.91 5.48 18.29
CA PHE A 43 -22.20 6.75 18.06
C PHE A 43 -21.00 6.96 19.00
N THR A 44 -20.75 5.99 19.89
CA THR A 44 -19.61 5.96 20.81
C THR A 44 -18.39 5.25 20.23
N GLU A 45 -18.52 4.45 19.17
CA GLU A 45 -17.41 3.75 18.52
C GLU A 45 -16.83 4.59 17.37
N PHE A 46 -15.50 4.71 17.34
CA PHE A 46 -14.82 5.43 16.27
C PHE A 46 -14.96 4.64 14.95
N PRO A 47 -15.35 5.30 13.85
CA PRO A 47 -15.39 4.64 12.55
C PRO A 47 -13.96 4.27 12.15
N LEU A 48 -13.66 2.97 12.11
CA LEU A 48 -12.38 2.46 11.63
C LEU A 48 -12.39 2.32 10.10
N SER A 49 -11.22 2.46 9.47
CA SER A 49 -11.09 2.18 8.04
C SER A 49 -11.28 0.68 7.76
N ALA A 50 -11.60 0.34 6.51
CA ALA A 50 -11.73 -1.06 6.11
C ALA A 50 -10.42 -1.81 6.33
N GLY A 51 -10.47 -2.99 6.97
CA GLY A 51 -9.28 -3.79 7.28
C GLY A 51 -8.50 -3.33 8.52
N ALA A 52 -8.89 -2.25 9.18
CA ALA A 52 -8.28 -1.81 10.43
C ALA A 52 -8.59 -2.79 11.58
N GLN A 53 -7.60 -2.98 12.46
CA GLN A 53 -7.69 -3.84 13.62
C GLN A 53 -7.24 -3.12 14.89
N LEU A 54 -8.05 -3.20 15.94
CA LEU A 54 -7.67 -2.75 17.28
C LEU A 54 -7.06 -3.93 18.05
N ILE A 55 -5.81 -3.79 18.45
CA ILE A 55 -5.06 -4.79 19.22
C ILE A 55 -4.85 -4.21 20.61
N ALA A 56 -5.49 -4.83 21.61
CA ALA A 56 -5.32 -4.45 23.00
C ALA A 56 -3.92 -4.85 23.51
N PRO A 57 -3.35 -4.11 24.47
CA PRO A 57 -2.10 -4.52 25.11
C PRO A 57 -2.31 -5.88 25.80
N PRO A 58 -1.32 -6.80 25.74
CA PRO A 58 -1.42 -8.10 26.38
C PRO A 58 -1.47 -7.95 27.92
N GLU A 59 -2.20 -8.84 28.60
CA GLU A 59 -2.29 -8.85 30.07
C GLU A 59 -0.94 -9.16 30.74
N GLU A 60 -0.11 -9.96 30.08
CA GLU A 60 1.27 -10.24 30.48
C GLU A 60 2.25 -9.68 29.43
N PRO A 61 3.39 -9.10 29.86
CA PRO A 61 4.39 -8.63 28.92
C PRO A 61 4.90 -9.81 28.07
N PRO A 62 5.09 -9.62 26.76
CA PRO A 62 5.62 -10.68 25.91
C PRO A 62 6.97 -11.14 26.47
N PRO A 63 7.30 -12.45 26.37
CA PRO A 63 8.62 -12.93 26.76
C PRO A 63 9.67 -12.12 26.01
N ALA A 64 10.78 -11.79 26.68
CA ALA A 64 11.94 -11.19 26.04
C ALA A 64 12.54 -12.23 25.08
N THR A 65 11.98 -12.34 23.87
CA THR A 65 12.59 -13.14 22.82
C THR A 65 13.87 -12.45 22.40
N GLU A 66 14.97 -13.18 22.51
CA GLU A 66 16.26 -12.79 21.99
C GLU A 66 16.09 -12.42 20.52
N THR A 67 16.66 -11.27 20.13
CA THR A 67 16.93 -10.90 18.75
C THR A 67 17.77 -12.01 18.11
N SER A 68 17.11 -13.05 17.60
CA SER A 68 17.72 -13.98 16.67
C SER A 68 18.05 -13.18 15.42
N ALA A 69 19.24 -13.40 14.86
CA ALA A 69 19.59 -12.83 13.57
C ALA A 69 18.48 -13.16 12.57
N CYS A 70 17.86 -12.13 11.99
CA CYS A 70 16.73 -12.26 11.09
C CYS A 70 17.20 -12.94 9.80
N ALA A 71 17.06 -14.27 9.74
CA ALA A 71 17.56 -15.10 8.65
C ALA A 71 16.92 -14.73 7.29
N ALA A 72 15.77 -14.05 7.29
CA ALA A 72 15.06 -13.59 6.11
C ALA A 72 15.77 -12.50 5.30
N HIS A 73 16.84 -11.88 5.83
CA HIS A 73 17.43 -10.68 5.22
C HIS A 73 18.52 -11.00 4.17
N ALA A 74 18.93 -12.27 4.05
CA ALA A 74 19.90 -12.69 3.04
C ALA A 74 19.20 -13.06 1.72
N SER A 75 19.50 -12.33 0.65
CA SER A 75 18.93 -12.53 -0.68
C SER A 75 19.86 -13.37 -1.58
N LEU A 76 19.52 -13.56 -2.86
CA LEU A 76 20.38 -14.23 -3.84
C LEU A 76 21.41 -13.27 -4.44
N ARG A 77 22.66 -13.70 -4.63
CA ARG A 77 23.68 -12.87 -5.30
C ARG A 77 23.24 -12.43 -6.70
N PRO A 78 23.61 -11.21 -7.14
CA PRO A 78 23.43 -10.78 -8.52
C PRO A 78 23.93 -11.84 -9.49
N GLY A 79 23.12 -12.16 -10.49
CA GLY A 79 23.39 -13.21 -11.46
C GLY A 79 23.49 -12.64 -12.88
N THR A 80 24.16 -13.37 -13.76
CA THR A 80 24.13 -13.01 -15.19
C THR A 80 22.71 -13.25 -15.71
N PRO A 81 22.05 -12.26 -16.36
CA PRO A 81 20.70 -12.44 -16.85
C PRO A 81 20.65 -13.60 -17.86
N SER A 82 20.01 -14.71 -17.49
CA SER A 82 19.60 -15.71 -18.48
C SER A 82 18.31 -15.22 -19.10
N LEU A 83 18.23 -15.13 -20.43
CA LEU A 83 17.05 -14.58 -21.13
C LEU A 83 15.89 -15.58 -21.26
N GLY A 84 15.90 -16.65 -20.47
CA GLY A 84 14.77 -17.56 -20.26
C GLY A 84 14.06 -17.25 -18.94
N GLY A 85 13.00 -18.00 -18.61
CA GLY A 85 12.26 -17.81 -17.36
C GLY A 85 11.49 -16.50 -17.29
N THR A 86 11.34 -15.97 -16.08
CA THR A 86 10.60 -14.75 -15.75
C THR A 86 11.12 -13.54 -16.53
N LEU A 87 12.45 -13.38 -16.62
CA LEU A 87 13.07 -12.27 -17.35
C LEU A 87 12.76 -12.33 -18.86
N GLY A 88 12.71 -13.53 -19.42
CA GLY A 88 12.31 -13.77 -20.82
C GLY A 88 10.85 -13.37 -21.07
N ASP A 89 9.95 -13.75 -20.16
CA ASP A 89 8.52 -13.42 -20.24
C ASP A 89 8.28 -11.90 -20.15
N ILE A 90 8.97 -11.21 -19.23
CA ILE A 90 8.90 -9.75 -19.09
C ILE A 90 9.39 -9.06 -20.37
N ARG A 91 10.51 -9.52 -20.94
CA ARG A 91 11.05 -8.97 -22.20
C ARG A 91 10.13 -9.20 -23.39
N ALA A 92 9.53 -10.39 -23.50
CA ALA A 92 8.58 -10.70 -24.56
C ALA A 92 7.32 -9.85 -24.46
N ARG A 93 6.85 -9.58 -23.22
CA ARG A 93 5.73 -8.67 -22.95
C ARG A 93 6.09 -7.20 -23.19
N GLY A 94 7.36 -6.83 -23.00
CA GLY A 94 7.88 -5.48 -23.23
C GLY A 94 7.50 -4.46 -22.15
N THR A 95 7.05 -4.90 -20.98
CA THR A 95 6.78 -4.07 -19.81
C THR A 95 6.97 -4.85 -18.52
N VAL A 96 7.53 -4.20 -17.50
CA VAL A 96 7.59 -4.71 -16.12
C VAL A 96 6.30 -4.30 -15.40
N VAL A 97 5.56 -5.25 -14.84
CA VAL A 97 4.34 -4.98 -14.07
C VAL A 97 4.70 -4.93 -12.58
N VAL A 98 4.45 -3.79 -11.95
CA VAL A 98 4.91 -3.50 -10.58
C VAL A 98 3.74 -3.12 -9.71
N ALA A 99 3.51 -3.91 -8.67
CA ALA A 99 2.52 -3.59 -7.66
C ALA A 99 3.10 -2.58 -6.65
N VAL A 100 2.40 -1.47 -6.45
CA VAL A 100 2.81 -0.36 -5.58
C VAL A 100 1.60 0.28 -4.89
N ASP A 101 1.84 0.98 -3.79
CA ASP A 101 0.84 1.89 -3.21
C ASP A 101 0.64 3.11 -4.15
N GLN A 102 -0.49 3.81 -4.02
CA GLN A 102 -0.74 5.07 -4.75
C GLN A 102 -0.93 6.28 -3.83
N ASN A 103 -0.80 6.06 -2.53
CA ASN A 103 -1.13 6.98 -1.45
C ASN A 103 0.04 7.17 -0.46
N THR A 104 1.11 6.38 -0.55
CA THR A 104 2.25 6.50 0.37
C THR A 104 3.20 7.61 -0.08
N ASN A 105 2.98 8.83 0.41
CA ASN A 105 3.74 10.03 0.06
C ASN A 105 5.27 9.81 0.17
N LEU A 106 6.02 10.40 -0.75
CA LEU A 106 7.47 10.24 -0.97
C LEU A 106 7.92 8.84 -1.47
N PHE A 107 7.11 7.79 -1.37
CA PHE A 107 7.47 6.44 -1.82
C PHE A 107 6.77 6.04 -3.12
N SER A 108 5.45 6.00 -3.10
CA SER A 108 4.63 5.70 -4.26
C SER A 108 3.27 6.37 -4.06
N PHE A 109 3.15 7.57 -4.63
CA PHE A 109 1.98 8.42 -4.49
C PHE A 109 1.65 9.11 -5.80
N ARG A 110 0.38 9.49 -5.97
CA ARG A 110 -0.02 10.35 -7.07
C ARG A 110 0.32 11.79 -6.74
N ASP A 111 1.19 12.41 -7.54
CA ASP A 111 1.46 13.82 -7.43
C ASP A 111 0.17 14.61 -7.70
N PRO A 112 -0.29 15.46 -6.76
CA PRO A 112 -1.59 16.14 -6.88
C PRO A 112 -1.61 17.22 -7.96
N THR A 113 -0.45 17.65 -8.45
CA THR A 113 -0.34 18.70 -9.48
C THR A 113 -0.42 18.11 -10.88
N THR A 114 0.22 16.97 -11.11
CA THR A 114 0.40 16.32 -12.41
C THR A 114 -0.46 15.06 -12.59
N GLY A 115 -0.93 14.47 -11.50
CA GLY A 115 -1.62 13.17 -11.46
C GLY A 115 -0.70 11.96 -11.70
N ALA A 116 0.59 12.19 -11.92
CA ALA A 116 1.56 11.16 -12.20
C ALA A 116 1.91 10.37 -10.92
N LEU A 117 2.06 9.05 -11.07
CA LEU A 117 2.59 8.22 -10.00
C LEU A 117 4.10 8.46 -9.88
N THR A 118 4.55 8.81 -8.69
CA THR A 118 5.93 9.20 -8.40
C THR A 118 6.34 8.82 -6.97
N GLY A 119 7.64 8.89 -6.69
CA GLY A 119 8.23 8.64 -5.38
C GLY A 119 9.44 7.71 -5.47
N PHE A 120 10.08 7.46 -4.33
CA PHE A 120 11.28 6.65 -4.22
C PHE A 120 11.10 5.22 -4.79
N GLY A 121 10.02 4.53 -4.40
CA GLY A 121 9.73 3.18 -4.89
C GLY A 121 9.37 3.13 -6.37
N VAL A 122 8.71 4.17 -6.88
CA VAL A 122 8.39 4.31 -8.31
C VAL A 122 9.67 4.49 -9.13
N ASP A 123 10.58 5.36 -8.69
CA ASP A 123 11.86 5.56 -9.37
C ASP A 123 12.75 4.32 -9.29
N LEU A 124 12.72 3.57 -8.18
CA LEU A 124 13.40 2.28 -8.06
C LEU A 124 12.89 1.26 -9.09
N ALA A 125 11.56 1.15 -9.26
CA ALA A 125 10.95 0.29 -10.25
C ALA A 125 11.31 0.69 -11.70
N ARG A 126 11.39 2.00 -11.98
CA ARG A 126 11.85 2.53 -13.27
C ARG A 126 13.30 2.15 -13.57
N GLU A 127 14.16 2.10 -12.56
CA GLU A 127 15.55 1.66 -12.73
C GLU A 127 15.65 0.17 -13.06
N VAL A 128 14.79 -0.68 -12.50
CA VAL A 128 14.70 -2.10 -12.90
C VAL A 128 14.27 -2.23 -14.37
N ALA A 129 13.27 -1.46 -14.81
CA ALA A 129 12.83 -1.47 -16.22
C ALA A 129 13.88 -0.90 -17.17
N ARG A 130 14.62 0.14 -16.75
CA ARG A 130 15.78 0.66 -17.50
C ARG A 130 16.78 -0.45 -17.77
N ASP A 131 17.16 -1.21 -16.75
CA ASP A 131 18.17 -2.25 -16.89
C ASP A 131 17.64 -3.44 -17.71
N LEU A 132 16.37 -3.81 -17.54
CA LEU A 132 15.80 -5.00 -18.19
C LEU A 132 15.41 -4.78 -19.65
N LEU A 133 14.82 -3.62 -19.94
CA LEU A 133 14.17 -3.28 -21.21
C LEU A 133 14.83 -2.12 -21.96
N GLY A 134 15.82 -1.46 -21.36
CA GLY A 134 16.52 -0.31 -21.93
C GLY A 134 15.74 1.01 -21.85
N ASP A 135 14.58 1.01 -21.20
CA ASP A 135 13.67 2.16 -21.15
C ASP A 135 12.94 2.21 -19.79
N PRO A 136 13.21 3.23 -18.94
CA PRO A 136 12.59 3.35 -17.62
C PRO A 136 11.07 3.60 -17.67
N THR A 137 10.51 3.93 -18.84
CA THR A 137 9.07 4.14 -19.01
C THR A 137 8.30 2.85 -19.27
N LYS A 138 8.99 1.73 -19.47
CA LYS A 138 8.39 0.39 -19.67
C LYS A 138 7.99 -0.27 -18.35
N VAL A 139 7.23 0.47 -17.57
CA VAL A 139 6.66 0.02 -16.30
C VAL A 139 5.16 0.21 -16.33
N GLU A 140 4.44 -0.82 -15.95
CA GLU A 140 3.02 -0.78 -15.68
C GLU A 140 2.79 -0.88 -14.17
N PHE A 141 2.31 0.19 -13.55
CA PHE A 141 2.05 0.21 -12.12
C PHE A 141 0.63 -0.27 -11.82
N ARG A 142 0.52 -1.26 -10.95
CA ARG A 142 -0.75 -1.79 -10.43
C ARG A 142 -0.92 -1.36 -8.97
N PRO A 143 -2.06 -0.73 -8.60
CA PRO A 143 -2.32 -0.41 -7.20
C PRO A 143 -2.53 -1.71 -6.41
N LEU A 144 -1.96 -1.78 -5.20
CA LEU A 144 -2.17 -2.91 -4.29
C LEU A 144 -3.62 -3.01 -3.78
N GLY A 145 -4.34 -1.90 -3.62
CA GLY A 145 -5.77 -1.93 -3.27
C GLY A 145 -6.05 -2.71 -1.97
N THR A 146 -7.06 -3.59 -1.97
CA THR A 146 -7.34 -4.52 -0.86
C THR A 146 -6.49 -5.79 -0.92
N ASP A 147 -5.79 -6.03 -2.03
CA ASP A 147 -5.09 -7.26 -2.29
C ASP A 147 -3.71 -7.19 -1.64
N ASP A 148 -3.30 -8.28 -0.99
CA ASP A 148 -1.92 -8.37 -0.50
C ASP A 148 -0.98 -8.53 -1.70
N GLY A 149 0.19 -7.88 -1.66
CA GLY A 149 1.19 -7.99 -2.72
C GLY A 149 1.60 -9.44 -2.99
N ALA A 150 1.55 -10.30 -1.97
CA ALA A 150 1.75 -11.74 -2.12
C ALA A 150 0.72 -12.40 -3.05
N GLU A 151 -0.56 -12.02 -2.98
CA GLU A 151 -1.61 -12.56 -3.83
C GLU A 151 -1.42 -12.12 -5.28
N MET A 152 -1.10 -10.85 -5.52
CA MET A 152 -0.83 -10.35 -6.87
C MET A 152 0.36 -11.06 -7.53
N LEU A 153 1.40 -11.36 -6.73
CA LEU A 153 2.56 -12.12 -7.20
C LEU A 153 2.20 -13.59 -7.49
N ALA A 154 1.41 -14.22 -6.62
CA ALA A 154 0.94 -15.60 -6.80
C ALA A 154 0.06 -15.77 -8.05
N HIS A 155 -0.82 -14.80 -8.31
CA HIS A 155 -1.69 -14.78 -9.50
C HIS A 155 -1.02 -14.27 -10.77
N ARG A 156 0.24 -13.81 -10.69
CA ARG A 156 1.00 -13.19 -11.79
C ARG A 156 0.34 -11.91 -12.33
N ASP A 157 -0.40 -11.21 -11.49
CA ASP A 157 -0.93 -9.87 -11.77
C ASP A 157 0.16 -8.79 -11.66
N ALA A 158 1.28 -9.11 -11.01
CA ALA A 158 2.51 -8.31 -10.99
C ALA A 158 3.75 -9.20 -11.07
N ASP A 159 4.86 -8.65 -11.58
CA ASP A 159 6.17 -9.30 -11.56
C ASP A 159 6.91 -9.09 -10.24
N MET A 160 6.74 -7.90 -9.65
CA MET A 160 7.35 -7.50 -8.38
C MET A 160 6.48 -6.51 -7.61
N VAL A 161 6.66 -6.48 -6.29
CA VAL A 161 6.02 -5.55 -5.35
C VAL A 161 7.07 -4.60 -4.79
N VAL A 162 6.84 -3.30 -4.88
CA VAL A 162 7.72 -2.27 -4.30
C VAL A 162 6.91 -1.40 -3.36
N ARG A 163 7.02 -1.69 -2.05
CA ARG A 163 6.28 -1.02 -0.99
C ARG A 163 7.18 -0.76 0.22
N PRO A 164 7.05 0.36 0.94
CA PRO A 164 7.83 0.62 2.16
C PRO A 164 7.29 -0.15 3.38
N VAL A 165 7.24 -1.47 3.28
CA VAL A 165 6.87 -2.37 4.40
C VAL A 165 8.12 -3.04 4.91
N ALA A 166 8.22 -3.14 6.23
CA ALA A 166 9.36 -3.76 6.89
C ALA A 166 9.45 -5.26 6.57
N LEU A 167 10.65 -5.72 6.25
CA LEU A 167 10.93 -7.13 6.04
C LEU A 167 10.69 -7.89 7.36
N PRO A 168 9.90 -8.98 7.36
CA PRO A 168 9.73 -9.82 8.54
C PRO A 168 11.02 -10.60 8.82
N CYS A 169 11.28 -10.90 10.09
CA CYS A 169 12.47 -11.68 10.47
C CYS A 169 12.40 -13.16 10.07
N GLU A 170 11.17 -13.68 9.96
CA GLU A 170 10.90 -15.00 9.42
C GLU A 170 10.64 -14.88 7.92
N ALA A 171 11.35 -15.65 7.11
CA ALA A 171 11.16 -15.63 5.67
C ALA A 171 9.77 -16.22 5.36
N PRO A 172 8.83 -15.44 4.79
CA PRO A 172 7.54 -15.97 4.39
C PRO A 172 7.75 -17.06 3.32
N GLN A 173 6.95 -18.12 3.39
CA GLN A 173 7.00 -19.19 2.39
C GLN A 173 6.50 -18.71 1.01
N ASP A 174 5.72 -17.62 1.00
CA ASP A 174 4.95 -17.17 -0.15
C ASP A 174 5.60 -15.98 -0.88
N LEU A 175 6.77 -15.50 -0.42
CA LEU A 175 7.51 -14.40 -1.06
C LEU A 175 9.02 -14.66 -1.07
N ALA A 176 9.66 -14.29 -2.17
CA ALA A 176 11.10 -14.07 -2.25
C ALA A 176 11.40 -12.57 -2.23
N PHE A 177 12.57 -12.18 -1.73
CA PHE A 177 12.95 -10.77 -1.61
C PHE A 177 14.28 -10.47 -2.26
N SER A 178 14.41 -9.25 -2.80
CA SER A 178 15.72 -8.66 -3.12
C SER A 178 16.55 -8.44 -1.86
N ALA A 179 17.81 -8.04 -2.03
CA ALA A 179 18.58 -7.41 -0.97
C ALA A 179 17.90 -6.11 -0.55
N VAL A 180 18.18 -5.67 0.68
CA VAL A 180 17.64 -4.44 1.25
C VAL A 180 18.01 -3.23 0.39
N TYR A 181 17.01 -2.45 0.01
CA TYR A 181 17.19 -1.22 -0.78
C TYR A 181 17.10 0.04 0.09
N LEU A 182 16.46 -0.02 1.25
CA LEU A 182 16.39 1.07 2.23
C LEU A 182 16.36 0.50 3.63
N GLU A 183 17.17 1.06 4.52
CA GLU A 183 17.10 0.84 5.96
C GLU A 183 16.73 2.17 6.62
N ALA A 184 15.76 2.15 7.52
CA ALA A 184 15.27 3.34 8.19
C ALA A 184 14.92 3.08 9.64
N SER A 185 15.32 3.99 10.52
CA SER A 185 15.05 3.89 11.94
C SER A 185 13.58 4.17 12.26
N ARG A 186 12.97 3.37 13.14
CA ARG A 186 11.62 3.61 13.65
C ARG A 186 11.62 4.74 14.67
N ARG A 187 10.60 5.60 14.55
CA ARG A 187 10.32 6.74 15.42
C ARG A 187 8.80 6.91 15.56
N LEU A 188 8.39 8.04 16.15
CA LEU A 188 6.98 8.38 16.37
C LEU A 188 6.63 9.65 15.61
N VAL A 189 5.43 9.71 15.03
CA VAL A 189 4.78 10.96 14.60
C VAL A 189 3.67 11.30 15.58
N VAL A 190 3.65 12.56 16.01
CA VAL A 190 2.66 13.10 16.94
C VAL A 190 2.19 14.47 16.47
N ARG A 191 1.06 14.94 16.99
CA ARG A 191 0.68 16.35 16.83
C ARG A 191 1.59 17.24 17.67
N HIS A 192 1.88 18.44 17.18
CA HIS A 192 2.58 19.46 17.94
C HIS A 192 1.93 19.71 19.31
N GLY A 193 2.75 19.78 20.35
CA GLY A 193 2.29 20.02 21.71
C GLY A 193 1.54 18.85 22.36
N SER A 194 1.63 17.64 21.81
CA SER A 194 1.02 16.43 22.39
C SER A 194 1.58 16.04 23.77
N GLY A 195 2.82 16.46 24.07
CA GLY A 195 3.56 16.04 25.26
C GLY A 195 4.13 14.62 25.18
N ILE A 196 3.99 13.95 24.03
CA ILE A 196 4.60 12.65 23.76
C ILE A 196 5.97 12.91 23.13
N SER A 197 7.01 12.36 23.72
CA SER A 197 8.39 12.54 23.27
C SER A 197 9.20 11.27 23.20
N GLU A 198 8.72 10.16 23.77
CA GLU A 198 9.41 8.86 23.75
C GLU A 198 8.41 7.69 23.88
N PRO A 199 8.81 6.43 23.58
CA PRO A 199 7.91 5.28 23.68
C PRO A 199 7.28 5.07 25.07
N ALA A 200 7.96 5.49 26.15
CA ALA A 200 7.42 5.39 27.51
C ALA A 200 6.12 6.21 27.72
N ASP A 201 5.94 7.30 26.95
CA ASP A 201 4.76 8.17 27.00
C ASP A 201 3.50 7.51 26.39
N LEU A 202 3.67 6.38 25.69
CA LEU A 202 2.61 5.68 24.96
C LEU A 202 1.77 4.73 25.84
N ALA A 203 2.11 4.59 27.13
CA ALA A 203 1.35 3.74 28.04
C ALA A 203 -0.10 4.20 28.17
N ARG A 204 -1.06 3.30 27.89
CA ARG A 204 -2.51 3.56 27.83
C ARG A 204 -2.93 4.58 26.76
N ARG A 205 -2.07 4.83 25.77
CA ARG A 205 -2.38 5.62 24.58
C ARG A 205 -2.80 4.72 23.42
N ARG A 206 -3.44 5.31 22.42
CA ARG A 206 -3.70 4.63 21.15
C ARG A 206 -2.63 5.00 20.15
N VAL A 207 -2.00 4.02 19.53
CA VAL A 207 -0.89 4.23 18.58
C VAL A 207 -1.20 3.51 17.29
N CYS A 208 -1.16 4.24 16.18
CA CYS A 208 -1.41 3.66 14.86
C CYS A 208 -0.11 3.12 14.24
N THR A 209 -0.20 2.01 13.52
CA THR A 209 0.89 1.45 12.71
C THR A 209 0.32 0.68 11.53
N HIS A 210 1.17 0.26 10.59
CA HIS A 210 0.74 -0.57 9.48
C HIS A 210 0.38 -2.00 9.93
N HIS A 211 -0.63 -2.56 9.28
CA HIS A 211 -1.14 -3.91 9.52
C HIS A 211 -0.26 -4.97 8.85
N ASP A 212 0.96 -5.11 9.36
CA ASP A 212 1.89 -6.18 9.02
C ASP A 212 2.57 -6.75 10.30
N PRO A 213 3.00 -8.02 10.30
CA PRO A 213 3.60 -8.65 11.47
C PRO A 213 4.83 -7.92 12.03
N ALA A 214 5.68 -7.36 11.15
CA ALA A 214 6.91 -6.70 11.57
C ALA A 214 6.63 -5.38 12.30
N SER A 215 5.71 -4.57 11.77
CA SER A 215 5.29 -3.29 12.34
C SER A 215 4.53 -3.47 13.66
N VAL A 216 3.58 -4.41 13.71
CA VAL A 216 2.81 -4.73 14.93
C VAL A 216 3.72 -5.29 16.02
N SER A 217 4.62 -6.22 15.67
CA SER A 217 5.57 -6.81 16.61
C SER A 217 6.55 -5.77 17.15
N ALA A 218 7.09 -4.90 16.29
CA ALA A 218 7.98 -3.82 16.70
C ALA A 218 7.28 -2.86 17.67
N LEU A 219 6.08 -2.39 17.35
CA LEU A 219 5.31 -1.52 18.22
C LEU A 219 4.96 -2.18 19.56
N SER A 220 4.59 -3.47 19.55
CA SER A 220 4.29 -4.22 20.77
C SER A 220 5.50 -4.35 21.69
N ARG A 221 6.74 -4.38 21.15
CA ARG A 221 7.97 -4.39 21.96
C ARG A 221 8.30 -3.02 22.55
N ILE A 222 8.21 -1.95 21.75
CA ILE A 222 8.61 -0.60 22.20
C ILE A 222 7.56 0.08 23.07
N ALA A 223 6.29 -0.28 22.90
CA ALA A 223 5.14 0.30 23.61
C ALA A 223 4.14 -0.77 24.07
N PRO A 224 4.55 -1.73 24.94
CA PRO A 224 3.74 -2.91 25.29
C PRO A 224 2.43 -2.60 26.03
N LYS A 225 2.26 -1.35 26.50
CA LYS A 225 1.07 -0.88 27.22
C LYS A 225 0.17 0.01 26.35
N ALA A 226 0.49 0.19 25.07
CA ALA A 226 -0.34 0.94 24.14
C ALA A 226 -1.44 0.06 23.55
N THR A 227 -2.57 0.66 23.20
CA THR A 227 -3.54 0.04 22.29
C THR A 227 -3.08 0.32 20.86
N ILE A 228 -2.91 -0.73 20.06
CA ILE A 228 -2.46 -0.58 18.68
C ILE A 228 -3.68 -0.50 17.75
N LEU A 229 -3.70 0.51 16.90
CA LEU A 229 -4.57 0.57 15.72
C LEU A 229 -3.72 0.16 14.51
N ALA A 230 -3.88 -1.07 14.04
CA ALA A 230 -3.20 -1.56 12.86
C ALA A 230 -4.06 -1.29 11.62
N VAL A 231 -3.53 -0.61 10.61
CA VAL A 231 -4.28 -0.23 9.40
C VAL A 231 -3.60 -0.69 8.10
N PRO A 232 -4.36 -1.00 7.03
CA PRO A 232 -3.77 -1.39 5.74
C PRO A 232 -3.03 -0.26 5.04
N ASP A 233 -3.41 1.00 5.26
CA ASP A 233 -2.84 2.17 4.59
C ASP A 233 -2.33 3.21 5.59
N TRP A 234 -1.14 3.75 5.36
CA TRP A 234 -0.56 4.76 6.25
C TRP A 234 -1.36 6.07 6.31
N ASP A 235 -2.10 6.40 5.25
CA ASP A 235 -3.01 7.55 5.23
C ASP A 235 -4.17 7.37 6.23
N ASP A 236 -4.58 6.13 6.53
CA ASP A 236 -5.57 5.88 7.58
C ASP A 236 -5.01 6.24 8.97
N CYS A 237 -3.72 6.00 9.21
CA CYS A 237 -3.06 6.46 10.43
C CYS A 237 -3.02 7.99 10.50
N LEU A 238 -2.72 8.67 9.38
CA LEU A 238 -2.73 10.12 9.31
C LEU A 238 -4.12 10.68 9.64
N MET A 239 -5.17 10.14 9.01
CA MET A 239 -6.55 10.52 9.26
C MET A 239 -6.96 10.24 10.71
N ALA A 240 -6.62 9.08 11.26
CA ALA A 240 -6.89 8.73 12.65
C ALA A 240 -6.20 9.70 13.62
N LEU A 241 -4.96 10.12 13.34
CA LEU A 241 -4.24 11.09 14.16
C LEU A 241 -4.86 12.49 14.07
N GLN A 242 -5.26 12.93 12.88
CA GLN A 242 -5.94 14.21 12.64
C GLN A 242 -7.29 14.29 13.36
N GLN A 243 -8.04 13.18 13.33
CA GLN A 243 -9.33 13.05 14.02
C GLN A 243 -9.20 12.75 15.52
N ARG A 244 -7.97 12.69 16.06
CA ARG A 244 -7.68 12.36 17.47
C ARG A 244 -8.20 10.98 17.90
N GLN A 245 -8.34 10.07 16.94
CA GLN A 245 -8.62 8.65 17.17
C GLN A 245 -7.37 7.89 17.62
N VAL A 246 -6.18 8.42 17.33
CA VAL A 246 -4.92 7.97 17.94
C VAL A 246 -4.13 9.15 18.50
N ASP A 247 -3.19 8.84 19.38
CA ASP A 247 -2.30 9.79 20.04
C ASP A 247 -0.95 9.92 19.31
N ALA A 248 -0.50 8.85 18.65
CA ALA A 248 0.73 8.79 17.89
C ALA A 248 0.63 7.80 16.71
N ILE A 249 1.54 7.92 15.75
CA ILE A 249 1.80 6.93 14.71
C ILE A 249 3.23 6.42 14.90
N ALA A 250 3.44 5.11 14.87
CA ALA A 250 4.77 4.51 14.92
C ALA A 250 5.15 3.93 13.56
N GLY A 251 6.36 4.20 13.09
CA GLY A 251 6.84 3.78 11.77
C GLY A 251 8.28 4.20 11.52
N ALA A 252 8.79 3.95 10.32
CA ALA A 252 10.14 4.33 9.92
C ALA A 252 10.10 5.43 8.84
N ALA A 253 10.70 5.22 7.65
CA ALA A 253 10.86 6.27 6.66
C ALA A 253 9.53 6.85 6.12
N VAL A 254 8.44 6.09 6.15
CA VAL A 254 7.10 6.56 5.73
C VAL A 254 6.62 7.78 6.54
N LEU A 255 7.10 7.94 7.78
CA LEU A 255 6.73 9.06 8.64
C LEU A 255 7.09 10.42 8.05
N ALA A 256 8.15 10.51 7.24
CA ALA A 256 8.49 11.73 6.51
C ALA A 256 7.37 12.16 5.55
N GLY A 257 6.75 11.19 4.87
CA GLY A 257 5.63 11.45 3.96
C GLY A 257 4.42 12.02 4.70
N LEU A 258 4.10 11.48 5.88
CA LEU A 258 2.98 11.92 6.71
C LEU A 258 3.19 13.34 7.24
N VAL A 259 4.38 13.66 7.75
CA VAL A 259 4.70 15.01 8.23
C VAL A 259 4.76 16.02 7.08
N ALA A 260 5.18 15.60 5.88
CA ALA A 260 5.12 16.45 4.69
C ALA A 260 3.68 16.77 4.25
N GLN A 261 2.71 15.89 4.55
CA GLN A 261 1.28 16.10 4.26
C GLN A 261 0.59 16.98 5.31
N ASP A 262 1.01 16.95 6.57
CA ASP A 262 0.40 17.73 7.65
C ASP A 262 1.44 18.47 8.51
N PRO A 263 1.57 19.80 8.34
CA PRO A 263 2.55 20.60 9.07
C PRO A 263 2.23 20.78 10.56
N ASN A 264 1.10 20.26 11.06
CA ASN A 264 0.81 20.22 12.50
C ASN A 264 1.44 19.02 13.20
N LEU A 265 2.15 18.18 12.46
CA LEU A 265 2.78 16.96 12.96
C LEU A 265 4.30 17.12 13.07
N GLU A 266 4.88 16.35 13.97
CA GLU A 266 6.34 16.26 14.15
C GLU A 266 6.78 14.83 14.41
N ILE A 267 8.01 14.52 13.95
CA ILE A 267 8.70 13.28 14.29
C ILE A 267 9.42 13.46 15.63
N VAL A 268 9.14 12.61 16.61
CA VAL A 268 9.67 12.67 17.98
C VAL A 268 10.28 11.32 18.40
N GLY A 269 10.94 11.32 19.58
CA GLY A 269 11.50 10.12 20.19
C GLY A 269 12.86 9.68 19.67
N PRO A 270 13.59 8.86 20.44
CA PRO A 270 14.81 8.25 19.94
C PRO A 270 14.49 7.30 18.78
N GLU A 271 15.51 6.99 18.00
CA GLU A 271 15.47 5.84 17.11
C GLU A 271 15.39 4.56 17.96
N THR A 272 14.36 3.73 17.74
CA THR A 272 14.10 2.56 18.60
C THR A 272 14.70 1.27 18.05
N ASP A 273 14.44 0.98 16.79
CA ASP A 273 14.97 -0.15 16.01
C ASP A 273 15.01 0.25 14.52
N SER A 274 15.52 -0.62 13.64
CA SER A 274 15.52 -0.38 12.19
C SER A 274 14.45 -1.20 11.47
N ALA A 275 13.93 -0.62 10.39
CA ALA A 275 13.08 -1.27 9.41
C ALA A 275 13.85 -1.37 8.10
N GLU A 276 13.97 -2.58 7.59
CA GLU A 276 14.62 -2.87 6.31
C GLU A 276 13.55 -3.11 5.25
N TYR A 277 13.71 -2.50 4.07
CA TYR A 277 12.77 -2.65 2.95
C TYR A 277 13.44 -3.35 1.78
N ALA A 278 12.71 -4.31 1.19
CA ALA A 278 13.15 -5.09 0.04
C ALA A 278 12.04 -5.15 -1.03
N ILE A 279 12.42 -5.48 -2.26
CA ILE A 279 11.47 -5.71 -3.36
C ILE A 279 10.98 -7.15 -3.26
N GLY A 280 9.66 -7.32 -3.19
CA GLY A 280 9.01 -8.63 -3.16
C GLY A 280 8.84 -9.21 -4.56
N VAL A 281 9.06 -10.51 -4.70
CA VAL A 281 8.94 -11.28 -5.94
C VAL A 281 8.29 -12.63 -5.63
N ALA A 282 7.55 -13.20 -6.58
CA ALA A 282 6.98 -14.53 -6.42
C ALA A 282 8.09 -15.59 -6.17
N PRO A 283 7.89 -16.54 -5.24
CA PRO A 283 8.82 -17.64 -5.03
C PRO A 283 9.14 -18.41 -6.31
N GLY A 284 10.39 -18.82 -6.49
CA GLY A 284 10.86 -19.55 -7.67
C GLY A 284 11.25 -18.68 -8.86
N ASN A 285 10.98 -17.37 -8.85
CA ASN A 285 11.47 -16.42 -9.84
C ASN A 285 12.87 -15.90 -9.47
N ASP A 286 13.79 -16.81 -9.17
CA ASP A 286 15.16 -16.51 -8.73
C ASP A 286 15.92 -15.66 -9.76
N ASP A 287 15.64 -15.86 -11.05
CA ASP A 287 16.22 -15.09 -12.14
C ASP A 287 15.87 -13.59 -12.01
N LEU A 288 14.62 -13.28 -11.66
CA LEU A 288 14.18 -11.91 -11.41
C LEU A 288 14.79 -11.34 -10.13
N VAL A 289 14.84 -12.10 -9.03
CA VAL A 289 15.48 -11.66 -7.77
C VAL A 289 16.94 -11.27 -8.01
N ARG A 290 17.68 -12.13 -8.70
CA ARG A 290 19.10 -11.88 -9.03
C ARG A 290 19.27 -10.67 -9.95
N PHE A 291 18.36 -10.48 -10.90
CA PHE A 291 18.36 -9.32 -11.79
C PHE A 291 18.12 -8.01 -11.03
N VAL A 292 17.10 -7.99 -10.17
CA VAL A 292 16.81 -6.86 -9.29
C VAL A 292 18.01 -6.56 -8.39
N ASN A 293 18.65 -7.58 -7.83
CA ASN A 293 19.86 -7.38 -7.02
C ASN A 293 21.03 -6.80 -7.81
N GLY A 294 21.18 -7.14 -9.10
CA GLY A 294 22.13 -6.49 -9.99
C GLY A 294 21.80 -5.02 -10.24
N THR A 295 20.52 -4.68 -10.42
CA THR A 295 20.05 -3.29 -10.51
C THR A 295 20.41 -2.54 -9.22
N LEU A 296 20.06 -3.10 -8.05
CA LEU A 296 20.37 -2.49 -6.76
C LEU A 296 21.88 -2.25 -6.61
N GLU A 297 22.72 -3.22 -6.95
CA GLU A 297 24.18 -3.07 -6.89
C GLU A 297 24.71 -1.95 -7.78
N ARG A 298 24.17 -1.81 -8.99
CA ARG A 298 24.46 -0.67 -9.86
C ARG A 298 24.08 0.65 -9.18
N LEU A 299 22.87 0.77 -8.63
CA LEU A 299 22.41 2.00 -7.97
C LEU A 299 23.30 2.39 -6.78
N ARG A 300 23.86 1.41 -6.05
CA ARG A 300 24.82 1.67 -4.96
C ARG A 300 26.14 2.23 -5.47
N THR A 301 26.63 1.69 -6.59
CA THR A 301 27.99 1.95 -7.10
C THR A 301 28.07 3.15 -8.04
N ASP A 302 26.99 3.49 -8.76
CA ASP A 302 26.93 4.63 -9.68
C ASP A 302 26.40 5.93 -9.03
N GLY A 303 25.95 5.85 -7.77
CA GLY A 303 25.45 6.99 -7.00
C GLY A 303 23.96 7.30 -7.22
N THR A 304 23.28 6.58 -8.10
CA THR A 304 21.84 6.79 -8.38
C THR A 304 21.01 6.62 -7.11
N TRP A 305 21.36 5.66 -6.23
CA TRP A 305 20.66 5.48 -4.97
C TRP A 305 20.66 6.75 -4.12
N THR A 306 21.82 7.41 -3.99
CA THR A 306 21.96 8.66 -3.22
C THR A 306 21.13 9.77 -3.85
N VAL A 307 21.11 9.88 -5.19
CA VAL A 307 20.27 10.85 -5.90
C VAL A 307 18.78 10.62 -5.61
N LEU A 308 18.32 9.37 -5.60
CA LEU A 308 16.93 9.04 -5.27
C LEU A 308 16.63 9.35 -3.80
N TYR A 309 17.54 9.03 -2.88
CA TYR A 309 17.39 9.35 -1.46
C TYR A 309 17.29 10.86 -1.24
N ASP A 310 18.22 11.65 -1.78
CA ASP A 310 18.24 13.10 -1.58
C ASP A 310 16.97 13.77 -2.15
N ARG A 311 16.48 13.26 -3.28
CA ARG A 311 15.25 13.75 -3.93
C ARG A 311 14.01 13.50 -3.07
N TRP A 312 13.89 12.33 -2.46
CA TRP A 312 12.63 11.88 -1.86
C TRP A 312 12.64 11.86 -0.33
N LEU A 313 13.78 11.62 0.30
CA LEU A 313 13.90 11.23 1.71
C LEU A 313 14.85 12.11 2.52
N SER A 314 15.39 13.19 1.95
CA SER A 314 16.29 14.12 2.65
C SER A 314 15.70 14.78 3.90
N SER A 315 14.37 14.79 4.05
CA SER A 315 13.69 15.22 5.28
C SER A 315 13.92 14.29 6.48
N LEU A 316 14.36 13.04 6.24
CA LEU A 316 14.77 12.11 7.29
C LEU A 316 16.18 12.41 7.82
N GLY A 317 16.93 13.28 7.14
CA GLY A 317 18.31 13.61 7.44
C GLY A 317 19.23 13.41 6.23
N PRO A 318 20.55 13.58 6.42
CA PRO A 318 21.54 13.27 5.39
C PRO A 318 21.46 11.80 4.97
N ALA A 319 21.70 11.53 3.69
CA ALA A 319 21.74 10.17 3.17
C ALA A 319 22.73 9.30 3.98
N PRO A 320 22.28 8.19 4.61
CA PRO A 320 23.16 7.31 5.37
C PRO A 320 24.08 6.46 4.47
N GLY A 321 23.86 6.52 3.14
CA GLY A 321 24.43 5.60 2.17
C GLY A 321 23.52 4.40 1.93
N PRO A 322 23.68 3.70 0.80
CA PRO A 322 22.87 2.53 0.49
C PRO A 322 23.14 1.38 1.48
N PRO A 323 22.12 0.59 1.87
CA PRO A 323 22.32 -0.58 2.72
C PRO A 323 23.29 -1.59 2.11
N VAL A 324 24.15 -2.19 2.94
CA VAL A 324 25.07 -3.26 2.52
C VAL A 324 24.26 -4.53 2.28
N PRO A 325 24.33 -5.15 1.08
CA PRO A 325 23.53 -6.33 0.79
C PRO A 325 24.05 -7.56 1.54
N GLN A 326 23.12 -8.40 2.01
CA GLN A 326 23.42 -9.73 2.52
C GLN A 326 22.98 -10.77 1.49
N TYR A 327 23.85 -11.75 1.20
CA TYR A 327 23.57 -12.81 0.24
C TYR A 327 23.78 -14.19 0.84
N GLN A 328 22.89 -15.14 0.51
CA GLN A 328 22.90 -16.50 1.04
C GLN A 328 23.70 -17.51 0.20
N ASP A 329 24.02 -17.16 -1.05
CA ASP A 329 24.86 -17.93 -1.98
C ASP A 329 26.08 -17.11 -2.44
#